data_AF-A0A846C9D6-F1
#
_entry.id   AF-A0A846C9D6-F1
#
_cell.length_a   1.000
_cell.length_b   1.000
_cell.length_c   1.000
_cell.angle_alpha   90.00
_cell.angle_beta   90.00
_cell.angle_gamma   90.00
#
_symmetry.space_group_name_H-M   'P 1'
#
loop_
_entity.id
_entity.type
_entity.pdbx_description
1 polymer ?
#
loop_
_entity_poly.entity_id
_entity_poly.type
_entity_poly.pdbx_seq_one_letter_code
_entity_poly.pdbx_strand_id
1 'polypeptide(L)'
;MENLTDYRKLDPGLVNALNKKRASQKQPMEVFVRTTEVPNQIEANFLQKLGVRGVNHKRCTFTAKLSAEAVTELAHQPWIHNLRLARNIRSA
;
A
#
# COMPACT_ATOMS: atom_id res chain seq x y z
N MET A 1 -18.80 -13.44 -1.62
CA MET A 1 -18.49 -12.50 -2.71
C MET A 1 -17.02 -12.12 -2.60
N GLU A 2 -16.18 -12.74 -3.42
CA GLU A 2 -14.77 -12.39 -3.51
C GLU A 2 -14.69 -11.02 -4.19
N ASN A 3 -14.36 -9.99 -3.41
CA ASN A 3 -14.08 -8.67 -3.98
C ASN A 3 -12.83 -8.82 -4.84
N LEU A 4 -12.99 -8.71 -6.16
CA LEU A 4 -11.92 -8.67 -7.14
C LEU A 4 -11.12 -7.38 -6.91
N THR A 5 -10.30 -7.38 -5.85
CA THR A 5 -9.26 -6.38 -5.63
C THR A 5 -8.49 -6.29 -6.94
N ASP A 6 -8.23 -5.07 -7.42
CA ASP A 6 -7.45 -4.87 -8.64
C ASP A 6 -5.98 -5.19 -8.33
N TYR A 7 -5.69 -6.50 -8.19
CA TYR A 7 -4.39 -7.07 -7.88
C TYR A 7 -3.36 -6.71 -8.95
N ARG A 8 -3.79 -6.16 -10.08
CA ARG A 8 -2.92 -5.59 -11.13
C ARG A 8 -2.01 -4.49 -10.60
N LYS A 9 -2.43 -3.74 -9.57
CA LYS A 9 -1.63 -2.70 -8.91
C LYS A 9 -0.71 -3.25 -7.81
N LEU A 10 -0.95 -4.48 -7.37
CA LEU A 10 -0.21 -5.14 -6.29
C LEU A 10 0.94 -5.97 -6.88
N ASP A 11 2.16 -5.75 -6.39
CA ASP A 11 3.28 -6.63 -6.74
C ASP A 11 3.04 -8.06 -6.23
N PRO A 12 3.48 -9.12 -6.96
CA PRO A 12 3.29 -10.52 -6.53
C PRO A 12 3.77 -10.81 -5.11
N GLY A 13 4.84 -10.15 -4.65
CA GLY A 13 5.32 -10.27 -3.27
C GLY A 13 4.33 -9.73 -2.25
N LEU A 14 3.61 -8.66 -2.59
CA LEU A 14 2.57 -8.08 -1.75
C LEU A 14 1.32 -8.97 -1.74
N VAL A 15 0.89 -9.50 -2.89
CA VAL A 15 -0.22 -10.46 -2.99
C VAL A 15 0.04 -11.68 -2.12
N ASN A 16 1.22 -12.29 -2.24
CA ASN A 16 1.58 -13.47 -1.45
C ASN A 16 1.58 -13.17 0.05
N ALA A 17 2.09 -12.01 0.44
CA ALA A 17 2.16 -11.61 1.83
C ALA A 17 0.77 -11.22 2.40
N LEU A 18 -0.15 -10.70 1.58
CA LEU A 18 -1.57 -10.53 1.93
C LEU A 18 -2.27 -11.87 2.15
N ASN A 19 -2.06 -12.84 1.25
CA ASN A 19 -2.62 -14.19 1.37
C ASN A 19 -2.12 -14.92 2.63
N LYS A 20 -0.82 -14.82 2.94
CA LYS A 20 -0.24 -15.39 4.16
C LYS A 20 -0.74 -14.70 5.43
N LYS A 21 -0.94 -13.37 5.41
CA LYS A 21 -1.39 -12.61 6.59
C LYS A 21 -2.90 -12.68 6.83
N ARG A 22 -3.72 -13.01 5.83
CA ARG A 22 -5.14 -13.38 6.07
C ARG A 22 -5.27 -14.55 7.05
N ALA A 23 -4.28 -15.46 7.08
CA ALA A 23 -4.24 -16.58 8.03
C ALA A 23 -3.69 -16.20 9.42
N SER A 24 -3.02 -15.05 9.56
CA SER A 24 -2.34 -14.63 10.79
C SER A 24 -2.51 -13.13 10.98
N GLN A 25 -3.75 -12.71 11.23
CA GLN A 25 -4.12 -11.32 11.48
C GLN A 25 -3.26 -10.74 12.61
N LYS A 26 -2.47 -9.67 12.32
CA LYS A 26 -2.17 -8.53 13.22
C LYS A 26 -0.92 -7.73 12.87
N GLN A 27 0.01 -8.24 12.06
CA GLN A 27 1.25 -7.49 11.82
C GLN A 27 1.12 -6.54 10.62
N PRO A 28 1.45 -5.24 10.76
CA PRO A 28 1.56 -4.35 9.62
C PRO A 28 2.70 -4.78 8.69
N MET A 29 2.58 -4.41 7.41
CA MET A 29 3.54 -4.69 6.34
C MET A 29 4.18 -3.39 5.92
N GLU A 30 5.48 -3.37 5.71
CA GLU A 30 6.11 -2.23 5.09
C GLU A 30 5.82 -2.28 3.58
N VAL A 31 5.22 -1.23 3.05
CA VAL A 31 4.71 -1.16 1.68
C VAL A 31 5.20 0.13 1.04
N PHE A 32 5.74 0.01 -0.16
CA PHE A 32 5.95 1.12 -1.08
C PHE A 32 4.64 1.48 -1.76
N VAL A 33 4.24 2.74 -1.65
CA VAL A 33 3.05 3.32 -2.25
C VAL A 33 3.48 4.28 -3.35
N ARG A 34 3.11 3.99 -4.60
CA ARG A 34 3.33 4.87 -5.74
C ARG A 34 1.99 5.39 -6.27
N THR A 35 1.82 6.69 -6.24
CA THR A 35 0.68 7.40 -6.85
C THR A 35 0.99 7.71 -8.31
N THR A 36 -0.05 7.92 -9.11
CA THR A 36 0.09 8.27 -10.53
C THR A 36 0.69 9.66 -10.70
N GLU A 37 0.28 10.59 -9.84
CA GLU A 37 0.73 11.99 -9.80
C GLU A 37 1.01 12.42 -8.36
N VAL A 38 1.50 13.64 -8.17
CA VAL A 38 1.73 14.20 -6.84
C VAL A 38 0.39 14.30 -6.12
N PRO A 39 0.22 13.73 -4.91
CA PRO A 39 -1.06 13.74 -4.22
C PRO A 39 -1.59 15.14 -3.99
N ASN A 40 -2.85 15.39 -4.34
CA ASN A 40 -3.56 16.59 -3.92
C ASN A 40 -3.90 16.53 -2.41
N GLN A 41 -4.50 17.59 -1.86
CA GLN A 41 -4.79 17.67 -0.42
C GLN A 41 -5.71 16.53 0.08
N ILE A 42 -6.67 16.10 -0.74
CA ILE A 42 -7.62 15.03 -0.37
C ILE A 42 -6.90 13.68 -0.34
N GLU A 43 -6.11 13.40 -1.37
CA GLU A 43 -5.31 12.17 -1.48
C GLU A 43 -4.24 12.13 -0.38
N ALA A 44 -3.62 13.26 -0.08
CA ALA A 44 -2.64 13.38 0.99
C ALA A 44 -3.26 13.09 2.37
N ASN A 45 -4.45 13.65 2.64
CA ASN A 45 -5.19 13.38 3.87
C ASN A 45 -5.60 11.90 3.96
N PHE A 46 -5.99 11.28 2.83
CA PHE A 46 -6.30 9.85 2.77
C PHE A 46 -5.08 8.99 3.12
N LEU A 47 -3.94 9.25 2.48
CA LEU A 47 -2.67 8.56 2.77
C LEU A 47 -2.27 8.70 4.25
N GLN A 48 -2.39 9.90 4.82
CA GLN A 48 -2.06 10.15 6.23
C GLN A 48 -2.98 9.39 7.20
N LYS A 49 -4.29 9.30 6.91
CA LYS A 49 -5.25 8.51 7.71
C LYS A 49 -4.89 7.03 7.75
N LEU A 50 -4.33 6.50 6.66
CA LEU A 50 -3.84 5.12 6.59
C LEU A 50 -2.46 4.92 7.23
N GLY A 51 -1.86 5.97 7.80
CA GLY A 51 -0.56 5.90 8.46
C GLY A 51 0.64 6.12 7.52
N VAL A 52 0.42 6.56 6.29
CA VAL A 52 1.50 6.96 5.39
C VAL A 52 2.07 8.30 5.86
N ARG A 53 3.34 8.31 6.23
CA ARG A 53 4.04 9.50 6.72
C ARG A 53 4.86 10.15 5.61
N GLY A 54 5.18 11.44 5.79
CA GLY A 54 6.04 12.17 4.86
C GLY A 54 5.38 12.51 3.53
N VAL A 55 4.05 12.37 3.45
CA VAL A 55 3.24 12.81 2.30
C VAL A 55 3.36 14.32 2.18
N ASN A 56 3.99 14.76 1.10
CA ASN A 56 4.14 16.16 0.77
C ASN A 56 3.83 16.35 -0.73
N HIS A 57 3.47 17.56 -1.13
CA HIS A 57 3.12 17.89 -2.52
C HIS A 57 4.35 17.96 -3.44
N LYS A 58 5.36 17.10 -3.23
CA LYS A 58 6.63 17.10 -3.99
C LYS A 58 7.06 15.74 -4.52
N ARG A 59 6.39 14.65 -4.13
CA ARG A 59 6.77 13.27 -4.52
C ARG A 59 5.54 12.40 -4.67
N CYS A 60 5.66 11.36 -5.49
CA CYS A 60 4.61 10.38 -5.77
C CYS A 60 4.87 9.01 -5.12
N THR A 61 5.98 8.86 -4.39
CA THR A 61 6.39 7.59 -3.81
C THR A 61 6.59 7.73 -2.30
N PHE A 62 6.00 6.81 -1.55
CA PHE A 62 6.00 6.79 -0.10
C PHE A 62 6.26 5.39 0.42
N THR A 63 6.70 5.30 1.68
CA THR A 63 6.84 4.03 2.39
C THR A 63 6.01 4.10 3.67
N ALA A 64 5.19 3.08 3.92
CA ALA A 64 4.31 3.05 5.08
C ALA A 64 4.17 1.65 5.65
N LYS A 65 3.89 1.57 6.95
CA LYS A 65 3.51 0.32 7.63
C LYS A 65 1.99 0.20 7.60
N LEU A 66 1.48 -0.62 6.68
CA LEU A 66 0.06 -0.76 6.39
C LEU A 66 -0.50 -2.11 6.82
N SER A 67 -1.74 -2.14 7.28
CA SER A 67 -2.49 -3.38 7.47
C SER A 67 -2.93 -3.96 6.11
N ALA A 68 -3.31 -5.24 6.08
CA ALA A 68 -3.86 -5.85 4.87
C ALA A 68 -5.12 -5.13 4.37
N GLU A 69 -5.93 -4.62 5.31
CA GLU A 69 -7.12 -3.80 5.02
C GLU A 69 -6.73 -2.47 4.36
N ALA A 70 -5.77 -1.74 4.93
CA ALA A 70 -5.29 -0.48 4.36
C ALA A 70 -4.67 -0.65 2.97
N VAL A 71 -3.94 -1.75 2.74
CA VAL A 71 -3.43 -2.09 1.39
C VAL A 71 -4.56 -2.33 0.40
N THR A 72 -5.61 -3.05 0.84
CA THR A 72 -6.79 -3.31 0.00
C THR A 72 -7.52 -2.01 -0.32
N GLU A 73 -7.69 -1.13 0.67
CA GLU A 73 -8.34 0.17 0.48
C GLU A 73 -7.56 1.07 -0.48
N LEU A 74 -6.22 1.09 -0.39
CA LEU A 74 -5.37 1.80 -1.34
C LEU A 74 -5.45 1.22 -2.75
N ALA A 75 -5.51 -0.10 -2.91
CA ALA A 75 -5.58 -0.73 -4.23
C ALA A 75 -6.85 -0.28 -5.01
N HIS A 76 -7.94 0.02 -4.31
CA HIS A 76 -9.17 0.53 -4.91
C HIS A 76 -9.08 1.99 -5.36
N GLN A 77 -8.09 2.74 -4.91
CA GLN A 77 -7.98 4.14 -5.29
C GLN A 77 -7.50 4.28 -6.75
N PRO A 78 -8.16 5.11 -7.57
CA PRO A 78 -7.82 5.25 -8.99
C PRO A 78 -6.49 5.99 -9.22
N TRP A 79 -6.09 6.85 -8.29
CA TRP A 79 -4.84 7.61 -8.30
C TRP A 79 -3.64 6.82 -7.74
N ILE A 80 -3.84 5.56 -7.37
CA ILE A 80 -2.77 4.63 -7.00
C ILE A 80 -2.29 3.92 -8.26
N HIS A 81 -1.01 4.12 -8.57
CA HIS A 81 -0.35 3.49 -9.70
C HIS A 81 0.15 2.09 -9.35
N ASN A 82 0.82 1.96 -8.20
CA ASN A 82 1.41 0.68 -7.81
C ASN A 82 1.65 0.60 -6.29
N LEU A 83 1.49 -0.60 -5.74
CA LEU A 83 1.80 -0.93 -4.35
C LEU A 83 2.75 -2.13 -4.32
N ARG A 84 3.88 -2.02 -3.61
CA ARG A 84 4.87 -3.10 -3.50
C ARG A 84 5.20 -3.38 -2.06
N LEU A 85 5.47 -4.64 -1.74
CA LEU A 85 6.06 -4.98 -0.46
C LEU A 85 7.45 -4.32 -0.40
N ALA A 86 7.68 -3.48 0.60
CA ALA A 86 9.03 -3.07 0.95
C ALA A 86 9.70 -4.31 1.55
N ARG A 87 10.42 -5.06 0.72
CA ARG A 87 11.18 -6.21 1.22
C ARG A 87 12.17 -5.67 2.21
N ASN A 88 12.02 -6.08 3.46
CA ASN A 88 13.12 -6.07 4.40
C ASN A 88 14.11 -7.08 3.83
N ILE A 89 15.14 -6.57 3.15
CA ILE A 89 16.30 -7.36 2.75
C ILE A 89 16.97 -7.71 4.07
N ARG A 90 16.49 -8.76 4.74
CA ARG A 90 17.36 -9.49 5.65
C ARG A 90 18.35 -10.17 4.73
N SER A 91 19.46 -9.48 4.47
CA SER A 91 20.70 -10.12 4.06
C SER A 91 20.89 -11.31 5.00
N ALA A 92 20.88 -12.51 4.41
CA ALA A 92 21.28 -13.73 5.09
C ALA A 92 22.73 -13.62 5.57
#